data_AF-A0A225V2J3-F1
#
_entry.id   AF-A0A225V2J3-F1
#
_cell.length_a   1.000
_cell.length_b   1.000
_cell.length_c   1.000
_cell.angle_alpha   90.00
_cell.angle_beta   90.00
_cell.angle_gamma   90.00
#
_symmetry.space_group_name_H-M   'P 1'
#
loop_
_entity.id
_entity.type
_entity.pdbx_description
1 polymer ?
#
loop_
_entity_poly.entity_id
_entity_poly.type
_entity_poly.pdbx_seq_one_letter_code
_entity_poly.pdbx_strand_id
1 'polypeptide(L)'
;NFWDVIEWLDRNRPEGATIAATATFARRGDMNGIIKSFCIRSMPCNAIVVAEAVYNGHFELARFLHQERQRTECDVIPALRACTDENRRWEFVEWMHLNYRDEFEKMAEDIFAEP
;
A
#
# COMPACT_ATOMS: atom_id res chain seq x y z
N ASN A 1 -2.33 -7.36 -28.12
CA ASN A 1 -3.11 -6.54 -27.19
C ASN A 1 -2.40 -6.57 -25.82
N PHE A 2 -2.45 -5.52 -24.99
CA PHE A 2 -1.77 -5.53 -23.68
C PHE A 2 -2.24 -6.71 -22.81
N TRP A 3 -3.52 -7.05 -22.94
CA TRP A 3 -4.16 -8.18 -22.27
C TRP A 3 -3.59 -9.56 -22.63
N ASP A 4 -3.23 -9.80 -23.90
CA ASP A 4 -2.65 -11.09 -24.32
C ASP A 4 -1.26 -11.33 -23.71
N VAL A 5 -0.50 -10.25 -23.53
CA VAL A 5 0.85 -10.29 -22.92
C VAL A 5 0.74 -10.54 -21.41
N ILE A 6 -0.27 -9.95 -20.76
CA ILE A 6 -0.58 -10.14 -19.35
C ILE A 6 -1.01 -11.58 -19.07
N GLU A 7 -1.93 -12.13 -19.87
CA GLU A 7 -2.41 -13.51 -19.77
C GLU A 7 -1.29 -14.53 -20.04
N TRP A 8 -0.40 -14.24 -20.99
CA TRP A 8 0.76 -15.08 -21.26
C TRP A 8 1.75 -15.08 -20.09
N LEU A 9 2.05 -13.93 -19.50
CA LEU A 9 2.96 -13.83 -18.35
C LEU A 9 2.44 -14.57 -17.13
N ASP A 10 1.14 -14.48 -16.83
CA ASP A 10 0.50 -15.19 -15.71
C ASP A 10 0.60 -16.72 -15.87
N ARG A 11 0.33 -17.22 -17.08
CA ARG A 11 0.34 -18.66 -17.38
C ARG A 11 1.74 -19.26 -17.50
N ASN A 12 2.73 -18.48 -17.94
CA ASN A 12 4.05 -19.00 -18.32
C ASN A 12 5.17 -18.61 -17.36
N ARG A 13 4.92 -17.68 -16.42
CA ARG A 13 5.88 -17.30 -15.37
C ARG A 13 5.20 -17.29 -14.00
N PRO A 14 4.98 -18.47 -13.37
CA PRO A 14 4.46 -18.55 -12.02
C PRO A 14 5.44 -17.96 -10.99
N GLU A 15 6.72 -17.80 -11.34
CA GLU A 15 7.73 -17.02 -10.64
C GLU A 15 7.41 -15.52 -10.74
N GLY A 16 6.44 -15.05 -9.95
CA GLY A 16 5.98 -13.67 -9.95
C GLY A 16 6.09 -13.01 -8.57
N ALA A 17 5.91 -11.69 -8.59
CA ALA A 17 6.19 -10.74 -7.51
C ALA A 17 5.92 -11.32 -6.12
N THR A 18 6.98 -11.60 -5.37
CA THR A 18 6.88 -11.97 -3.96
C THR A 18 6.39 -10.78 -3.12
N ILE A 19 6.03 -11.00 -1.85
CA ILE A 19 5.83 -9.90 -0.89
C ILE A 19 7.04 -8.96 -0.90
N ALA A 20 8.26 -9.49 -1.00
CA ALA A 20 9.48 -8.70 -1.09
C ALA A 20 9.58 -7.85 -2.38
N ALA A 21 9.15 -8.39 -3.53
CA ALA A 21 9.10 -7.62 -4.77
C ALA A 21 8.05 -6.50 -4.71
N THR A 22 6.89 -6.79 -4.13
CA THR A 22 5.78 -5.83 -3.97
C THR A 22 6.15 -4.73 -2.97
N ALA A 23 6.80 -5.10 -1.86
CA ALA A 23 7.40 -4.16 -0.92
C ALA A 23 8.47 -3.28 -1.61
N THR A 24 9.26 -3.85 -2.52
CA THR A 24 10.21 -3.07 -3.32
C THR A 24 9.53 -2.08 -4.26
N PHE A 25 8.39 -2.43 -4.86
CA PHE A 25 7.58 -1.49 -5.64
C PHE A 25 7.02 -0.38 -4.75
N ALA A 26 6.46 -0.73 -3.58
CA ALA A 26 5.96 0.24 -2.61
C ALA A 26 7.05 1.21 -2.13
N ARG A 27 8.23 0.69 -1.79
CA ARG A 27 9.42 1.47 -1.42
C ARG A 27 9.86 2.46 -2.50
N ARG A 28 9.60 2.15 -3.77
CA ARG A 28 9.92 3.00 -4.93
C ARG A 28 8.76 3.91 -5.37
N GLY A 29 7.58 3.75 -4.79
CA GLY A 29 6.37 4.44 -5.24
C GLY A 29 5.84 3.94 -6.59
N ASP A 30 6.19 2.71 -7.01
CA ASP A 30 5.80 2.15 -8.30
C ASP A 30 4.35 1.64 -8.27
N MET A 31 3.42 2.57 -8.43
CA MET A 31 1.98 2.31 -8.50
C MET A 31 1.63 1.30 -9.62
N ASN A 32 2.30 1.35 -10.76
CA ASN A 32 2.02 0.45 -11.87
C ASN A 32 2.46 -0.99 -11.56
N GLY A 33 3.60 -1.16 -10.89
CA GLY A 33 4.05 -2.44 -10.35
C GLY A 33 3.04 -3.02 -9.36
N ILE A 34 2.54 -2.20 -8.43
CA ILE A 34 1.50 -2.60 -7.45
C ILE A 34 0.19 -2.99 -8.16
N ILE A 35 -0.34 -2.15 -9.05
CA ILE A 35 -1.59 -2.43 -9.77
C ILE A 35 -1.46 -3.73 -10.58
N LYS A 36 -0.33 -3.96 -11.26
CA LYS A 36 -0.10 -5.22 -11.98
C LYS A 36 -0.10 -6.43 -11.04
N SER A 37 0.54 -6.33 -9.88
CA SER A 37 0.50 -7.41 -8.88
C SER A 37 -0.91 -7.70 -8.36
N PHE A 38 -1.73 -6.66 -8.16
CA PHE A 38 -3.12 -6.78 -7.71
C PHE A 38 -4.04 -7.36 -8.78
N CYS A 39 -4.06 -6.77 -9.98
CA CYS A 39 -5.01 -7.10 -11.04
C CYS A 39 -4.78 -8.49 -11.64
N ILE A 40 -3.54 -8.98 -11.62
CA ILE A 40 -3.19 -10.23 -12.31
C ILE A 40 -3.30 -11.43 -11.36
N ARG A 41 -2.89 -11.30 -10.09
CA ARG A 41 -2.61 -12.50 -9.27
C ARG A 41 -3.31 -12.58 -7.91
N SER A 42 -4.16 -11.61 -7.55
CA SER A 42 -4.81 -11.59 -6.22
C SER A 42 -3.79 -11.80 -5.08
N MET A 43 -2.62 -11.17 -5.21
CA MET A 43 -1.49 -11.36 -4.31
C MET A 43 -1.80 -10.85 -2.89
N PRO A 44 -1.26 -11.49 -1.83
CA PRO A 44 -1.33 -10.97 -0.48
C PRO A 44 -0.43 -9.74 -0.38
N CYS A 45 -1.02 -8.57 -0.58
CA CYS A 45 -0.49 -7.37 0.03
C CYS A 45 -0.53 -7.60 1.56
N ASN A 46 0.48 -7.16 2.30
CA ASN A 46 0.44 -7.22 3.76
C ASN A 46 0.97 -5.92 4.36
N ALA A 47 0.89 -5.79 5.67
CA ALA A 47 1.29 -4.57 6.38
C ALA A 47 2.71 -4.06 6.03
N ILE A 48 3.64 -4.95 5.63
CA ILE A 48 5.01 -4.57 5.22
C ILE A 48 4.97 -3.70 3.95
N VAL A 49 4.13 -4.05 2.97
CA VAL A 49 4.01 -3.29 1.72
C VAL A 49 3.53 -1.87 2.00
N VAL A 50 2.53 -1.72 2.87
CA VAL A 50 2.00 -0.41 3.25
C VAL A 50 3.03 0.38 4.08
N ALA A 51 3.75 -0.28 4.98
CA ALA A 51 4.82 0.35 5.75
C ALA A 51 5.92 0.92 4.85
N GLU A 52 6.39 0.16 3.85
CA GLU A 52 7.36 0.67 2.88
C GLU A 52 6.85 1.89 2.11
N ALA A 53 5.57 1.92 1.74
CA ALA A 53 4.98 3.10 1.11
C ALA A 53 5.00 4.32 2.04
N VAL A 54 4.59 4.15 3.30
CA VAL A 54 4.55 5.22 4.31
C VAL A 54 5.96 5.73 4.63
N TYR A 55 6.91 4.84 4.94
CA TYR A 55 8.28 5.21 5.29
C TYR A 55 8.98 6.02 4.19
N ASN A 56 8.66 5.73 2.93
CA ASN A 56 9.28 6.41 1.78
C ASN A 56 8.46 7.60 1.27
N GLY A 57 7.34 7.95 1.91
CA GLY A 57 6.54 9.13 1.55
C GLY A 57 5.60 8.91 0.37
N HIS A 58 5.35 7.66 -0.02
CA HIS A 58 4.47 7.31 -1.14
C HIS A 58 3.01 7.20 -0.68
N PHE A 59 2.47 8.30 -0.16
CA PHE A 59 1.18 8.32 0.55
C PHE A 59 -0.04 8.00 -0.34
N GLU A 60 -0.03 8.43 -1.61
CA GLU A 60 -1.05 8.03 -2.60
C GLU A 60 -1.12 6.50 -2.77
N LEU A 61 0.04 5.85 -2.79
CA LEU A 61 0.14 4.40 -2.88
C LEU A 61 -0.31 3.74 -1.58
N ALA A 62 0.09 4.27 -0.42
CA ALA A 62 -0.37 3.78 0.87
C ALA A 62 -1.91 3.87 1.01
N ARG A 63 -2.52 4.96 0.53
CA ARG A 63 -3.98 5.11 0.50
C ARG A 63 -4.64 4.12 -0.45
N PHE A 64 -4.12 3.97 -1.67
CA PHE A 64 -4.61 2.97 -2.61
C PHE A 64 -4.64 1.57 -1.96
N LEU A 65 -3.54 1.19 -1.31
CA LEU A 65 -3.45 -0.10 -0.61
C LEU A 65 -4.47 -0.23 0.54
N HIS A 66 -4.68 0.82 1.33
CA HIS A 66 -5.69 0.83 2.40
C HIS A 66 -7.14 0.70 1.88
N GLN A 67 -7.43 1.24 0.70
CA GLN A 67 -8.75 1.13 0.07
C GLN A 67 -9.01 -0.29 -0.45
N GLU A 68 -7.98 -0.96 -0.95
CA GLU A 68 -8.07 -2.35 -1.41
C GLU A 68 -7.97 -3.39 -0.27
N ARG A 69 -8.02 -2.96 1.00
CA ARG A 69 -7.91 -3.86 2.17
C ARG A 69 -8.90 -5.02 2.19
N GLN A 70 -10.09 -4.83 1.62
CA GLN A 70 -11.10 -5.89 1.51
C GLN A 70 -10.65 -7.04 0.60
N ARG A 71 -9.74 -6.77 -0.33
CA ARG A 71 -9.18 -7.74 -1.27
C ARG A 71 -7.85 -8.31 -0.81
N THR A 72 -7.06 -7.55 -0.05
CA THR A 72 -5.66 -7.92 0.20
C THR A 72 -5.17 -7.70 1.61
N GLU A 73 -6.02 -7.62 2.64
CA GLU A 73 -5.63 -7.47 4.06
C GLU A 73 -4.63 -6.33 4.37
N CYS A 74 -4.46 -5.40 3.43
CA CYS A 74 -3.47 -4.33 3.50
C CYS A 74 -4.08 -3.11 4.17
N ASP A 75 -3.60 -2.78 5.37
CA ASP A 75 -4.04 -1.60 6.11
C ASP A 75 -2.85 -0.71 6.47
N VAL A 76 -3.08 0.61 6.41
CA VAL A 76 -2.11 1.64 6.75
C VAL A 76 -2.06 1.92 8.24
N ILE A 77 -3.12 1.61 9.00
CA ILE A 77 -3.17 1.86 10.45
C ILE A 77 -2.01 1.17 11.20
N PRO A 78 -1.77 -0.14 11.04
CA PRO A 78 -0.65 -0.80 11.74
C PRO A 78 0.72 -0.23 11.33
N ALA A 79 0.88 0.13 10.05
CA ALA A 79 2.10 0.73 9.54
C ALA A 79 2.37 2.11 10.18
N LEU A 80 1.34 2.96 10.30
CA LEU A 80 1.48 4.28 10.93
C LEU A 80 1.75 4.18 12.42
N ARG A 81 1.07 3.28 13.14
CA ARG A 81 1.32 3.02 14.57
C ARG A 81 2.75 2.55 14.82
N ALA A 82 3.31 1.73 13.92
CA ALA A 82 4.69 1.24 14.01
C ALA A 82 5.75 2.22 13.48
N CYS A 83 5.37 3.28 12.76
CA CYS A 83 6.31 4.21 12.11
C CYS A 83 7.04 5.07 13.15
N THR A 84 8.29 4.76 13.49
CA THR A 84 9.05 5.50 14.52
C THR A 84 9.51 6.90 14.08
N ASP A 85 9.43 7.21 12.79
CA ASP A 85 9.71 8.53 12.26
C ASP A 85 8.44 9.41 12.38
N GLU A 86 8.41 10.25 13.42
CA GLU A 86 7.28 11.15 13.67
C GLU A 86 7.03 12.12 12.52
N ASN A 87 8.08 12.58 11.83
CA ASN A 87 7.91 13.48 10.69
C ASN A 87 7.17 12.78 9.56
N ARG A 88 7.56 11.53 9.23
CA ARG A 88 6.87 10.74 8.20
C ARG A 88 5.43 10.43 8.57
N ARG A 89 5.17 10.10 9.83
CA ARG A 89 3.81 9.87 10.32
C ARG A 89 2.97 11.14 10.19
N TRP A 90 3.51 12.30 10.56
CA TRP A 90 2.84 13.59 10.45
C TRP A 90 2.61 14.02 9.00
N GLU A 91 3.59 13.84 8.11
CA GLU A 91 3.43 14.12 6.68
C GLU A 91 2.29 13.30 6.07
N PHE A 92 2.17 12.01 6.41
CA PHE A 92 1.04 11.19 5.95
C PHE A 92 -0.29 11.71 6.48
N VAL A 93 -0.35 12.02 7.77
CA VAL A 93 -1.55 12.52 8.46
C VAL A 93 -2.00 13.85 7.87
N GLU A 94 -1.08 14.79 7.66
CA GLU A 94 -1.35 16.08 7.04
C GLU A 94 -1.85 15.90 5.60
N TRP A 95 -1.17 15.07 4.81
CA TRP A 95 -1.60 14.76 3.45
C TRP A 95 -3.00 14.13 3.41
N MET A 96 -3.32 13.21 4.32
CA MET A 96 -4.65 12.61 4.47
C MET A 96 -5.69 13.66 4.88
N HIS A 97 -5.39 14.53 5.84
CA HIS A 97 -6.29 15.60 6.28
C HIS A 97 -6.62 16.59 5.15
N LEU A 98 -5.64 16.90 4.29
CA LEU A 98 -5.80 17.84 3.18
C LEU A 98 -6.56 17.25 1.99
N ASN A 99 -6.39 15.95 1.71
CA ASN A 99 -6.93 15.33 0.50
C ASN A 99 -8.16 14.43 0.76
N TYR A 100 -8.29 13.89 1.98
CA TYR A 100 -9.25 12.84 2.37
C TYR A 100 -9.75 13.04 3.81
N ARG A 101 -10.20 14.25 4.12
CA ARG A 101 -10.60 14.70 5.47
C ARG A 101 -11.56 13.72 6.17
N ASP A 102 -12.64 13.34 5.49
CA ASP A 102 -13.69 12.50 6.10
C ASP A 102 -13.18 11.07 6.39
N GLU A 103 -12.30 10.52 5.55
CA GLU A 103 -11.64 9.25 5.82
C GLU A 103 -10.61 9.37 6.93
N PHE A 104 -9.82 10.45 6.93
CA PHE A 104 -8.85 10.73 7.98
C PHE A 104 -9.52 10.80 9.35
N GLU A 105 -10.63 11.51 9.49
CA GLU A 105 -11.35 11.66 10.76
C GLU A 105 -11.83 10.30 11.32
N LYS A 106 -12.20 9.36 10.44
CA LYS A 106 -12.58 7.99 10.84
C LYS A 106 -11.39 7.13 11.28
N MET A 107 -10.21 7.39 10.72
CA MET A 107 -9.00 6.60 10.99
C MET A 107 -8.15 7.19 12.11
N ALA A 108 -8.31 8.47 12.43
CA ALA A 108 -7.46 9.18 13.38
C ALA A 108 -7.45 8.54 14.77
N GLU A 109 -8.61 8.10 15.26
CA GLU A 109 -8.73 7.43 16.56
C GLU A 109 -7.88 6.16 16.61
N ASP A 110 -7.89 5.35 15.55
CA ASP A 110 -7.12 4.10 15.48
C ASP A 110 -5.61 4.35 15.31
N ILE A 111 -5.22 5.41 14.58
CA ILE A 111 -3.82 5.78 14.36
C ILE A 111 -3.17 6.28 15.65
N PHE A 112 -3.92 7.05 16.47
CA PHE A 112 -3.41 7.73 17.65
C PHE A 112 -3.83 7.10 18.99
N ALA A 113 -4.54 5.96 18.98
CA ALA A 113 -4.89 5.23 20.19
C ALA A 113 -3.65 4.86 21.02
N GLU A 114 -3.73 5.04 22.34
CA GLU A 114 -2.70 4.56 23.26
C GLU A 114 -2.59 3.02 23.20
N PRO A 115 -1.39 2.45 23.46
CA PRO A 115 -1.12 1.00 23.35
C PRO A 115 -1.97 0.11 24.25
#